data_AF-A0A519H3N8-F1
#
_entry.id   AF-A0A519H3N8-F1
#
_cell.length_a   1.000
_cell.length_b   1.000
_cell.length_c   1.000
_cell.angle_alpha   90.00
_cell.angle_beta   90.00
_cell.angle_gamma   90.00
#
_symmetry.space_group_name_H-M   'P 1'
#
loop_
_entity.id
_entity.type
_entity.pdbx_description
1 polymer ?
#
loop_
_entity_poly.entity_id
_entity_poly.type
_entity_poly.pdbx_seq_one_letter_code
_entity_poly.pdbx_strand_id
1 'polypeptide(L)' 'YRLGISEDTATLIGTLSPAQIMKIASGNTLLCAFRMSDDLVWGLLTNHSKPGANESVSRLHASILMAGRHEHA' A
#
# COMPACT_ATOMS: atom_id res chain seq x y z
N TYR A 1 -8.59 -2.14 -5.99
CA TYR A 1 -7.98 -0.82 -5.79
C TYR A 1 -7.27 -0.65 -4.45
N ARG A 2 -7.97 -0.65 -3.29
CA ARG A 2 -7.36 -0.32 -1.97
C ARG A 2 -6.16 -1.18 -1.56
N LEU A 3 -6.18 -2.45 -1.93
CA LEU A 3 -5.13 -3.40 -1.57
C LEU A 3 -3.95 -3.41 -2.55
N GLY A 4 -3.96 -2.65 -3.65
CA GLY A 4 -2.84 -2.64 -4.61
C GLY A 4 -2.45 -4.03 -5.12
N ILE A 5 -3.44 -4.87 -5.45
CA ILE A 5 -3.27 -6.23 -6.00
C ILE A 5 -4.14 -6.39 -7.25
N SER A 6 -3.77 -7.33 -8.12
CA SER A 6 -4.56 -7.68 -9.31
C SER A 6 -5.91 -8.32 -8.94
N GLU A 7 -6.84 -8.31 -9.90
CA GLU A 7 -8.18 -8.91 -9.73
C GLU A 7 -8.11 -10.42 -9.48
N ASP A 8 -7.25 -11.12 -10.21
CA ASP A 8 -7.02 -12.56 -10.02
C ASP A 8 -6.54 -12.88 -8.60
N THR A 9 -5.61 -12.07 -8.08
CA THR A 9 -5.09 -12.22 -6.70
C THR A 9 -6.19 -11.95 -5.67
N ALA A 10 -7.00 -10.91 -5.89
CA ALA A 10 -8.11 -10.58 -5.01
C ALA A 10 -9.17 -11.70 -4.97
N THR A 11 -9.46 -12.30 -6.13
CA THR A 11 -10.37 -13.44 -6.26
C THR A 11 -9.82 -14.65 -5.50
N LEU A 12 -8.55 -14.98 -5.70
CA LEU A 12 -7.90 -16.09 -5.01
C LEU A 12 -7.94 -15.92 -3.48
N ILE A 13 -7.63 -14.72 -2.96
CA ILE A 13 -7.74 -14.42 -1.53
C ILE A 13 -9.18 -14.60 -1.03
N GLY A 14 -10.18 -14.18 -1.82
CA GLY A 14 -11.60 -14.33 -1.49
C GLY A 14 -12.08 -15.78 -1.40
N THR A 15 -11.40 -16.72 -2.07
CA THR A 15 -11.72 -18.15 -2.02
C THR A 15 -11.12 -18.90 -0.83
N LEU A 16 -10.25 -18.27 -0.05
CA LEU A 16 -9.55 -18.93 1.05
C LEU A 16 -10.51 -19.27 2.21
N SER A 17 -10.41 -20.51 2.69
CA SER A 17 -11.07 -20.92 3.92
C SER A 17 -10.38 -20.32 5.16
N PRO A 18 -11.10 -20.18 6.29
CA PRO A 18 -10.50 -19.71 7.54
C PRO A 18 -9.27 -20.53 7.99
N ALA A 19 -9.28 -21.84 7.78
CA ALA A 19 -8.15 -22.71 8.11
C ALA A 19 -6.90 -22.40 7.28
N GLN A 20 -7.06 -22.09 5.98
CA GLN A 20 -5.95 -21.69 5.11
C GLN A 20 -5.39 -20.33 5.52
N ILE A 21 -6.26 -19.37 5.87
CA ILE A 21 -5.84 -18.05 6.37
C ILE A 21 -5.00 -18.20 7.64
N MET A 22 -5.44 -19.04 8.58
CA MET A 22 -4.69 -19.30 9.82
C MET A 22 -3.34 -19.95 9.57
N LYS A 23 -3.28 -20.91 8.64
CA LYS A 23 -2.01 -21.53 8.26
C LYS A 23 -1.04 -20.50 7.67
N ILE A 24 -1.52 -19.62 6.79
CA ILE A 24 -0.73 -18.55 6.19
C ILE A 24 -0.25 -17.55 7.25
N ALA A 25 -1.12 -17.13 8.17
CA ALA A 25 -0.80 -16.18 9.24
C ALA A 25 0.20 -16.74 10.26
N SER A 26 0.26 -18.06 10.44
CA SER A 26 1.23 -18.71 11.34
C SER A 26 2.67 -18.77 10.81
N GLY A 27 2.89 -18.39 9.55
CA GLY A 27 4.22 -18.36 8.96
C GLY A 27 5.11 -17.25 9.52
N ASN A 28 6.42 -17.47 9.57
CA ASN A 28 7.41 -16.49 10.03
C ASN A 28 7.81 -15.46 8.95
N THR A 29 7.08 -15.41 7.83
CA THR A 29 7.39 -14.54 6.70
C THR A 29 6.33 -13.44 6.62
N LEU A 30 6.78 -12.18 6.57
CA LEU A 30 5.88 -11.04 6.36
C LEU A 30 5.25 -11.11 4.96
N LEU A 31 3.92 -11.09 4.92
CA LEU A 31 3.13 -11.16 3.69
C LEU A 31 2.85 -9.79 3.08
N CYS A 32 2.90 -8.75 3.92
CA CYS A 32 2.67 -7.36 3.52
C CYS A 32 3.99 -6.61 3.52
N ALA A 33 4.25 -5.88 2.44
CA ALA A 33 5.39 -4.99 2.33
C ALA A 33 4.94 -3.53 2.44
N PHE A 34 5.88 -2.68 2.84
CA PHE A 34 5.67 -1.24 2.82
C PHE A 34 5.58 -0.76 1.37
N ARG A 35 4.44 -0.16 1.00
CA ARG A 35 4.20 0.26 -0.39
C ARG A 35 4.93 1.54 -0.77
N MET A 36 5.35 2.36 0.19
CA MET A 36 6.09 3.59 -0.09
C MET A 36 7.60 3.32 -0.06
N SER A 37 8.13 2.76 -1.14
CA SER A 37 9.58 2.52 -1.26
C SER A 37 10.35 3.76 -1.70
N ASP A 38 9.68 4.88 -1.97
CA ASP A 38 10.26 6.06 -2.59
C ASP A 38 10.34 7.22 -1.58
N ASP A 39 11.56 7.71 -1.34
CA ASP A 39 11.86 8.82 -0.44
C ASP A 39 11.03 10.07 -0.77
N LEU A 40 10.66 10.26 -2.04
CA LEU A 40 9.80 11.37 -2.47
C LEU A 40 8.39 11.25 -1.91
N VAL A 41 7.80 10.06 -1.93
CA VAL A 41 6.44 9.83 -1.40
C VAL A 41 6.46 9.92 0.13
N TRP A 42 7.53 9.43 0.76
CA TRP A 42 7.76 9.59 2.19
C TRP A 42 7.82 11.06 2.58
N GLY A 43 8.59 11.87 1.85
CA GLY A 43 8.68 13.32 2.06
C GLY A 43 7.34 14.05 1.91
N LEU A 44 6.52 13.64 0.93
CA LEU A 44 5.20 14.22 0.69
C LEU A 44 4.16 13.87 1.76
N LEU A 45 4.20 12.66 2.35
CA LEU A 45 3.29 12.28 3.43
C LEU A 45 3.71 12.80 4.80
N THR A 46 5.01 12.86 5.08
CA THR A 46 5.54 13.20 6.41
C THR A 46 5.84 14.69 6.58
N ASN A 47 5.71 15.50 5.52
CA ASN A 47 5.94 16.94 5.52
C ASN A 47 7.29 17.32 6.17
N HIS A 48 8.37 16.60 5.82
CA HIS A 48 9.71 16.83 6.39
C HIS A 48 10.34 18.18 5.97
N SER A 49 9.68 18.94 5.07
CA SER A 49 10.03 20.33 4.78
C SER A 49 8.88 21.24 5.26
N LYS A 50 9.24 22.29 6.01
CA LYS A 50 8.43 23.35 6.67
C LYS A 50 6.89 23.26 6.52
N PRO A 51 6.11 23.34 7.64
CA PRO A 51 4.65 23.38 7.57
C PRO A 51 4.21 24.61 6.76
N GLY A 52 3.74 24.37 5.54
CA GLY A 52 3.22 25.38 4.62
C GLY A 52 1.72 25.16 4.40
N ALA A 53 1.04 26.18 3.86
CA ALA A 53 -0.42 26.21 3.66
C ALA A 53 -1.02 25.07 2.78
N ASN A 54 -0.20 24.18 2.22
CA ASN A 54 -0.57 23.20 1.20
C ASN A 54 -0.46 21.72 1.67
N GLU A 55 -0.37 21.45 2.98
CA GLU A 55 -0.19 20.08 3.51
C GLU A 55 -1.29 19.09 3.04
N SER A 56 -2.55 19.55 2.99
CA SER A 56 -3.67 18.73 2.51
C SER A 56 -3.51 18.35 1.03
N VAL A 57 -2.97 19.24 0.22
CA VAL A 57 -2.73 19.03 -1.21
C VAL A 57 -1.56 18.07 -1.41
N SER A 58 -0.44 18.24 -0.67
CA SER A 58 0.69 17.31 -0.74
C SER A 58 0.31 15.86 -0.40
N ARG A 59 -0.55 15.67 0.62
CA ARG A 59 -1.08 14.34 0.97
C ARG A 59 -1.98 13.75 -0.13
N LEU A 60 -2.77 14.58 -0.80
CA LEU A 60 -3.57 14.16 -1.97
C LEU A 60 -2.68 13.76 -3.15
N HIS A 61 -1.61 14.51 -3.43
CA HIS A 61 -0.64 14.14 -4.48
C HIS A 61 0.04 12.80 -4.18
N ALA A 62 0.44 12.57 -2.92
CA ALA A 62 1.00 11.29 -2.51
C ALA A 62 0.00 10.15 -2.66
N SER A 63 -1.27 10.32 -2.26
CA SER A 63 -2.29 9.28 -2.40
C SER A 63 -2.59 8.94 -3.85
N ILE A 64 -2.62 9.94 -4.75
CA ILE A 64 -2.77 9.75 -6.20
C ILE A 64 -1.56 9.00 -6.77
N LEU A 65 -0.33 9.40 -6.41
CA LEU A 65 0.88 8.73 -6.89
C LEU A 65 0.95 7.27 -6.42
N MET A 66 0.59 7.01 -5.15
CA MET A 66 0.50 5.66 -4.60
C MET A 66 -0.58 4.81 -5.28
N ALA A 67 -1.66 5.44 -5.73
CA ALA A 67 -2.73 4.82 -6.49
C ALA A 67 -2.40 4.58 -7.98
N GLY A 68 -1.37 5.23 -8.53
CA GLY A 68 -0.92 5.02 -9.91
C GLY A 68 0.07 3.85 -10.05
N ARG A 69 0.73 3.43 -8.97
CA ARG A 69 1.81 2.41 -8.98
C ARG A 69 1.30 0.96 -9.02
N HIS A 70 0.22 0.69 -9.76
CA HIS A 70 -0.42 -0.63 -9.82
C HIS A 70 0.32 -1.67 -10.69
N GLU A 71 1.35 -1.28 -11.45
CA GLU A 71 1.96 -2.13 -12.48
C GLU A 71 3.30 -2.81 -12.14
N HIS A 72 3.88 -2.59 -10.96
CA HIS A 72 5.21 -3.15 -10.63
C HIS A 72 5.18 -4.06 -9.40
N ALA A 73 4.34 -5.11 -9.44
CA ALA A 73 4.45 -6.27 -8.55
C ALA A 73 3.89 -7.53 -9.24
#